data_AF-A0A0R1NTK4-F1
#
_entry.id   AF-A0A0R1NTK4-F1
#
_cell.length_a   1.000
_cell.length_b   1.000
_cell.length_c   1.000
_cell.angle_alpha   90.00
_cell.angle_beta   90.00
_cell.angle_gamma   90.00
#
_symmetry.space_group_name_H-M   'P 1'
#
loop_
_entity.id
_entity.type
_entity.pdbx_description
1 polymer ?
#
loop_
_entity_poly.entity_id
_entity_poly.type
_entity_poly.pdbx_seq_one_letter_code
_entity_poly.pdbx_strand_id
1 'polypeptide(L)'
;MKIINVLIEYLKYVLSGIVPLLIVYLYDNGMRISYSYVTTNVSHLHITLNLTMIDLYFLMNCLIVIPLVRYSHSHLYRKDKVEFETYKDKALRLHHSDIQSNHKERTWSPNGVTSNPWEFMYSQTQSYKNISDSSFNYFKNLMINLTIILFGPIVLCYFDAQKMIFMLRRDKHD
;
A
#
# COMPACT_ATOMS: atom_id res chain seq x y z
N MET A 1 -9.44 -24.14 -14.75
CA MET A 1 -9.67 -22.74 -14.32
C MET A 1 -9.19 -22.43 -12.90
N LYS A 2 -9.55 -23.20 -11.85
CA LYS A 2 -9.16 -22.87 -10.45
C LYS A 2 -7.65 -22.74 -10.23
N ILE A 3 -6.84 -23.65 -10.79
CA ILE A 3 -5.37 -23.64 -10.66
C ILE A 3 -4.75 -22.37 -11.25
N ILE A 4 -5.25 -21.92 -12.40
CA ILE A 4 -4.77 -20.72 -13.08
C ILE A 4 -5.01 -19.48 -12.21
N ASN A 5 -6.17 -19.38 -11.55
CA ASN A 5 -6.47 -18.26 -10.67
C ASN A 5 -5.54 -18.21 -9.46
N VAL A 6 -5.27 -19.37 -8.84
CA VAL A 6 -4.33 -19.46 -7.71
C VAL A 6 -2.92 -19.04 -8.14
N LEU A 7 -2.48 -19.47 -9.32
CA LEU A 7 -1.17 -19.09 -9.86
C LEU A 7 -1.08 -17.59 -10.13
N ILE A 8 -2.14 -16.98 -10.67
CA ILE A 8 -2.21 -15.53 -10.88
C ILE A 8 -2.16 -14.77 -9.55
N GLU A 9 -2.87 -15.24 -8.53
CA GLU A 9 -2.83 -14.61 -7.19
C GLU A 9 -1.44 -14.73 -6.56
N TYR A 10 -0.82 -15.91 -6.64
CA TYR A 10 0.55 -16.12 -6.19
C TYR A 10 1.52 -15.15 -6.87
N LEU A 11 1.47 -15.04 -8.20
CA LEU A 11 2.32 -14.11 -8.95
C LEU A 11 2.10 -12.65 -8.51
N LYS A 12 0.85 -12.23 -8.27
CA LYS A 12 0.56 -10.88 -7.75
C LYS A 12 1.17 -10.66 -6.37
N TYR A 13 1.19 -11.69 -5.52
CA TYR A 13 1.73 -11.60 -4.16
C TYR A 13 3.25 -11.48 -4.21
N VAL A 14 3.92 -12.31 -5.00
CA VAL A 14 5.37 -12.22 -5.25
C VAL A 14 5.74 -10.86 -5.83
N LEU A 15 5.01 -10.39 -6.85
CA LEU A 15 5.27 -9.09 -7.48
C LEU A 15 5.24 -7.95 -6.45
N SER A 16 4.32 -8.00 -5.49
CA SER A 16 4.24 -7.00 -4.42
C SER A 16 5.41 -7.05 -3.43
N GLY A 17 6.10 -8.19 -3.33
CA GLY A 17 7.30 -8.37 -2.50
C GLY A 17 8.60 -7.96 -3.20
N ILE A 18 8.62 -7.83 -4.53
CA ILE A 18 9.83 -7.45 -5.28
C ILE A 18 10.32 -6.05 -4.90
N VAL A 19 9.42 -5.08 -4.76
CA VAL A 19 9.79 -3.70 -4.40
C VAL A 19 10.54 -3.64 -3.06
N PRO A 20 10.02 -4.18 -1.94
CA PRO A 20 10.74 -4.17 -0.69
C PRO A 20 12.00 -5.06 -0.72
N LEU A 21 12.04 -6.14 -1.50
CA LEU A 21 13.25 -6.92 -1.71
C LEU A 21 14.37 -6.09 -2.36
N LEU A 22 14.04 -5.33 -3.40
CA LEU A 22 14.99 -4.43 -4.06
C LEU A 22 15.49 -3.34 -3.11
N ILE A 23 14.64 -2.81 -2.23
CA ILE A 23 15.04 -1.85 -1.20
C ILE A 23 16.08 -2.48 -0.26
N VAL A 24 15.85 -3.72 0.18
CA VAL A 24 16.81 -4.44 1.04
C VAL A 24 18.13 -4.68 0.30
N TYR A 25 18.10 -5.12 -0.95
CA TYR A 25 19.33 -5.35 -1.73
C TYR A 25 20.10 -4.06 -2.04
N LEU A 26 19.41 -2.94 -2.23
CA LEU A 26 20.05 -1.62 -2.35
C LEU A 26 20.70 -1.20 -1.04
N TYR A 27 20.05 -1.46 0.10
CA TYR A 27 20.55 -1.12 1.42
C TYR A 27 21.76 -1.97 1.83
N ASP A 28 21.71 -3.28 1.62
CA ASP A 28 22.77 -4.23 2.00
C ASP A 28 23.93 -4.28 0.98
N ASN A 29 23.89 -3.46 -0.07
CA ASN A 29 24.82 -3.49 -1.21
C ASN A 29 24.79 -4.78 -2.06
N GLY A 30 23.81 -5.66 -1.87
CA GLY A 30 23.57 -6.81 -2.74
C GLY A 30 23.29 -6.40 -4.19
N MET A 31 22.71 -5.21 -4.40
CA MET A 31 22.59 -4.56 -5.70
C MET A 31 23.20 -3.16 -5.67
N ARG A 32 24.17 -2.91 -6.55
CA ARG A 32 24.74 -1.56 -6.74
C ARG A 32 24.44 -1.05 -8.15
N ILE A 33 23.92 0.17 -8.21
CA ILE A 33 23.66 0.89 -9.46
C ILE A 33 24.79 1.90 -9.62
N SER A 34 25.74 1.61 -10.50
CA SER A 34 26.83 2.50 -10.83
C SER A 34 26.53 3.23 -12.13
N TYR A 35 26.72 4.54 -12.13
CA TYR A 35 26.71 5.36 -13.33
C TYR A 35 28.14 5.79 -13.67
N SER A 36 28.56 5.61 -14.91
CA SER A 36 29.78 6.22 -15.43
C SER A 36 29.40 7.47 -16.21
N TYR A 37 29.77 8.64 -15.72
CA TYR A 37 29.68 9.87 -16.53
C TYR A 37 30.92 9.95 -17.41
N VAL A 38 30.73 9.84 -18.73
CA VAL A 38 31.72 10.23 -19.72
C VAL A 38 31.17 11.47 -20.41
N THR A 39 31.92 12.57 -20.34
CA THR A 39 31.51 13.90 -20.86
C THR A 39 31.27 13.95 -22.36
N THR A 40 31.52 12.87 -23.10
CA THR A 40 31.47 12.84 -24.57
C THR A 40 30.82 11.58 -25.18
N ASN A 41 30.25 10.65 -24.40
CA ASN A 41 29.59 9.47 -24.98
C ASN A 41 28.51 8.83 -24.08
N VAL A 42 27.72 7.94 -24.70
CA VAL A 42 26.54 7.23 -24.16
C VAL A 42 26.79 6.74 -22.73
N SER A 43 25.94 7.18 -21.80
CA SER A 43 25.97 6.72 -20.41
C SER A 43 25.59 5.23 -20.34
N HIS A 44 26.50 4.38 -19.88
CA HIS A 44 26.19 2.98 -19.60
C HIS A 44 25.78 2.81 -18.13
N LEU A 45 24.62 2.20 -17.91
CA LEU A 45 24.13 1.83 -16.59
C LEU A 45 24.70 0.46 -16.23
N HIS A 46 25.53 0.40 -15.19
CA HIS A 46 26.10 -0.84 -14.69
C HIS A 46 25.38 -1.26 -13.39
N ILE A 47 24.68 -2.38 -13.44
CA ILE A 47 24.12 -3.04 -12.26
C ILE A 47 25.06 -4.17 -11.88
N THR A 48 25.58 -4.14 -10.66
CA THR A 48 26.39 -5.23 -10.09
C THR A 48 25.59 -5.92 -8.99
N LEU A 49 25.54 -7.26 -9.05
CA LEU A 49 24.83 -8.10 -8.10
C LEU A 49 25.86 -8.90 -7.30
N ASN A 50 25.98 -8.57 -6.02
CA ASN A 50 26.88 -9.24 -5.08
C ASN A 50 26.04 -10.01 -4.07
N LEU A 51 25.41 -11.10 -4.53
CA LEU A 51 24.47 -11.87 -3.73
C LEU A 51 25.21 -12.81 -2.77
N THR A 52 24.86 -12.71 -1.50
CA THR A 52 25.34 -13.53 -0.39
C THR A 52 24.29 -14.57 0.01
N MET A 53 24.61 -15.44 0.97
CA MET A 53 23.64 -16.38 1.53
C MET A 53 22.50 -15.69 2.29
N ILE A 54 22.73 -14.47 2.79
CA ILE A 54 21.69 -13.67 3.46
C ILE A 54 20.67 -13.17 2.43
N ASP A 55 21.11 -12.85 1.21
CA ASP A 55 20.19 -12.46 0.13
C ASP A 55 19.27 -13.61 -0.28
N LEU A 56 19.76 -14.85 -0.24
CA LEU A 56 18.93 -16.02 -0.46
C LEU A 56 17.82 -16.13 0.61
N TYR A 57 18.11 -15.79 1.86
CA TYR A 57 17.10 -15.72 2.93
C TYR A 57 16.00 -14.70 2.59
N PHE A 58 16.37 -13.48 2.16
CA PHE A 58 15.39 -12.46 1.78
C PHE A 58 14.57 -12.88 0.54
N LEU A 59 15.21 -13.51 -0.45
CA LEU A 59 14.54 -14.07 -1.62
C LEU A 59 13.51 -15.13 -1.22
N MET A 60 13.86 -16.05 -0.32
CA MET A 60 12.96 -17.11 0.12
C MET A 60 11.79 -16.56 0.92
N ASN A 61 12.01 -15.53 1.74
CA ASN A 61 10.91 -14.82 2.41
C ASN A 61 9.96 -14.15 1.40
N CYS A 62 10.49 -13.58 0.32
CA CYS A 62 9.69 -12.99 -0.75
C CYS A 62 8.87 -14.03 -1.52
N LEU A 63 9.46 -15.17 -1.87
CA LEU A 63 8.82 -16.21 -2.67
C LEU A 63 7.81 -17.06 -1.88
N ILE A 64 8.11 -17.38 -0.62
CA ILE A 64 7.33 -18.35 0.15
C ILE A 64 6.49 -17.66 1.21
N VAL A 65 7.13 -16.85 2.05
CA VAL A 65 6.49 -16.31 3.26
C VAL A 65 5.44 -15.25 2.91
N ILE A 66 5.73 -14.32 1.99
CA ILE A 66 4.76 -13.28 1.60
C ILE A 66 3.47 -13.90 1.02
N PRO A 67 3.51 -14.81 0.02
CA PRO A 67 2.29 -15.42 -0.49
C PRO A 67 1.53 -16.21 0.57
N LEU A 68 2.22 -16.92 1.46
CA LEU A 68 1.59 -17.70 2.53
C LEU A 68 0.89 -16.80 3.56
N VAL A 69 1.57 -15.75 4.03
CA VAL A 69 1.00 -14.77 4.96
C VAL A 69 -0.18 -14.05 4.32
N ARG A 70 -0.10 -13.68 3.04
CA ARG A 70 -1.19 -12.99 2.37
C ARG A 70 -2.40 -13.88 2.10
N TYR A 71 -2.18 -15.16 1.84
CA TYR A 71 -3.26 -16.15 1.71
C TYR A 71 -3.97 -16.39 3.05
N SER A 72 -3.21 -16.56 4.13
CA SER A 72 -3.75 -16.83 5.48
C SER A 72 -4.34 -15.58 6.15
N HIS A 73 -3.70 -14.42 6.01
CA HIS A 73 -4.01 -13.16 6.67
C HIS A 73 -4.32 -12.04 5.66
N SER A 74 -5.21 -12.33 4.71
CA SER A 74 -5.62 -11.39 3.66
C SER A 74 -6.19 -10.07 4.20
N HIS A 75 -6.70 -10.08 5.44
CA HIS A 75 -7.22 -8.88 6.11
C HIS A 75 -6.16 -7.79 6.31
N LEU A 76 -4.88 -8.14 6.52
CA LEU A 76 -3.79 -7.18 6.72
C LEU A 76 -3.57 -6.29 5.47
N TYR A 77 -3.88 -6.84 4.29
CA TYR A 77 -3.68 -6.20 3.00
C TYR A 77 -4.95 -5.59 2.42
N ARG A 78 -6.05 -5.57 3.19
CA ARG A 78 -7.29 -4.90 2.76
C ARG A 78 -7.03 -3.40 2.63
N LYS A 79 -7.67 -2.77 1.65
CA LYS A 79 -7.64 -1.32 1.49
C LYS A 79 -8.43 -0.73 2.65
N ASP A 80 -7.74 0.00 3.52
CA ASP A 80 -8.43 0.73 4.58
C ASP A 80 -9.05 1.97 3.96
N LYS A 81 -10.32 2.23 4.34
CA LYS A 81 -10.98 3.50 4.07
C LYS A 81 -10.43 4.54 5.03
N VAL A 82 -9.17 4.92 4.84
CA VAL A 82 -8.64 6.10 5.51
C VAL A 82 -9.15 7.27 4.70
N GLU A 83 -10.19 7.93 5.19
CA GLU A 83 -10.69 9.14 4.54
C GLU A 83 -9.74 10.29 4.83
N PHE A 84 -8.78 10.52 3.94
CA PHE A 84 -7.96 11.71 4.02
C PHE A 84 -8.79 12.91 3.53
N GLU A 85 -9.30 13.73 4.46
CA GLU A 85 -9.86 15.03 4.12
C GLU A 85 -8.72 16.00 3.77
N THR A 86 -8.59 16.37 2.50
CA THR A 86 -7.62 17.40 2.12
C THR A 86 -8.10 18.78 2.58
N TYR A 87 -7.18 19.71 2.83
CA TYR A 87 -7.54 21.09 3.19
C TYR A 87 -8.49 21.73 2.17
N LYS A 88 -8.28 21.44 0.88
CA LYS A 88 -9.15 21.91 -0.20
C LYS A 88 -10.53 21.28 -0.13
N ASP A 89 -10.64 19.97 0.10
CA ASP A 89 -11.93 19.31 0.29
C ASP A 89 -12.69 19.86 1.48
N LYS A 90 -11.99 20.10 2.60
CA LYS A 90 -12.58 20.68 3.79
C LYS A 90 -13.06 22.11 3.55
N ALA A 91 -12.25 22.94 2.90
CA ALA A 91 -12.61 24.31 2.56
C ALA A 91 -13.80 24.37 1.59
N LEU A 92 -13.82 23.49 0.58
CA LEU A 92 -14.92 23.43 -0.38
C LEU A 92 -16.22 22.93 0.26
N ARG A 93 -16.14 21.92 1.13
CA ARG A 93 -17.28 21.45 1.92
C ARG A 93 -17.83 22.55 2.82
N LEU A 94 -16.96 23.31 3.48
CA LEU A 94 -17.36 24.45 4.31
C LEU A 94 -18.00 25.54 3.45
N HIS A 95 -17.44 25.85 2.29
CA HIS A 95 -18.01 26.80 1.34
C HIS A 95 -19.41 26.38 0.86
N HIS A 96 -19.60 25.10 0.54
CA HIS A 96 -20.93 24.56 0.20
C HIS A 96 -21.89 24.60 1.39
N SER A 97 -21.40 24.30 2.59
CA SER A 97 -22.18 24.42 3.83
C SER A 97 -22.61 25.86 4.09
N ASP A 98 -21.73 26.84 3.88
CA ASP A 98 -22.01 28.27 4.06
C ASP A 98 -23.00 28.77 3.01
N ILE A 99 -22.88 28.33 1.74
CA ILE A 99 -23.87 28.64 0.69
C ILE A 99 -25.23 28.04 1.03
N GLN A 100 -25.29 26.79 1.50
CA GLN A 100 -26.54 26.14 1.91
C GLN A 100 -27.13 26.78 3.18
N SER A 101 -26.29 27.32 4.06
CA SER A 101 -26.69 28.00 5.29
C SER A 101 -27.07 29.47 5.06
N ASN A 102 -26.74 30.04 3.90
CA ASN A 102 -27.07 31.43 3.59
C ASN A 102 -28.57 31.56 3.26
N HIS A 103 -29.34 32.03 4.25
CA HIS A 103 -30.76 32.29 4.12
C HIS A 103 -31.00 33.58 3.31
N LYS A 104 -31.80 33.52 2.24
CA LYS A 104 -32.53 34.70 1.77
C LYS A 104 -33.84 34.78 2.55
N GLU A 105 -34.04 35.88 3.28
CA GLU A 105 -35.33 36.26 3.88
C GLU A 105 -35.91 35.28 4.93
N ARG A 106 -35.08 34.62 5.74
CA ARG A 106 -35.51 33.68 6.82
C ARG A 106 -36.29 32.45 6.33
N THR A 107 -36.41 32.24 5.03
CA THR A 107 -37.05 31.08 4.43
C THR A 107 -36.02 30.21 3.71
N TRP A 108 -36.05 28.91 3.97
CA TRP A 108 -35.19 27.94 3.29
C TRP A 108 -35.62 27.86 1.83
N SER A 109 -34.83 28.43 0.92
CA SER A 109 -35.10 28.44 -0.52
C SER A 109 -33.97 27.74 -1.27
N PRO A 110 -34.23 26.62 -1.96
CA PRO A 110 -33.23 25.93 -2.78
C PRO A 110 -32.93 26.65 -4.11
N ASN A 111 -33.57 27.81 -4.38
CA ASN A 111 -33.39 28.55 -5.63
C ASN A 111 -32.00 29.17 -5.71
N GLY A 112 -31.06 28.46 -6.34
CA GLY A 112 -29.74 28.96 -6.71
C GLY A 112 -28.57 28.11 -6.21
N VAL A 113 -28.80 27.07 -5.40
CA VAL A 113 -27.73 26.18 -4.94
C VAL A 113 -27.56 25.04 -5.95
N THR A 114 -26.95 25.36 -7.09
CA THR A 114 -26.49 24.34 -8.05
C THR A 114 -25.07 23.94 -7.67
N SER A 115 -24.91 22.83 -6.94
CA SER A 115 -23.57 22.25 -6.74
C SER A 115 -23.06 21.75 -8.08
N ASN A 116 -22.06 22.40 -8.67
CA ASN A 116 -21.46 21.94 -9.90
C ASN A 116 -20.67 20.64 -9.61
N PRO A 117 -21.06 19.47 -10.15
CA PRO A 117 -20.38 18.21 -9.87
C PRO A 117 -18.91 18.20 -10.36
N TRP A 118 -18.55 19.12 -11.26
CA TRP A 118 -17.20 19.30 -11.78
C TRP A 118 -16.35 20.27 -10.95
N GLU A 119 -16.91 20.88 -9.89
CA GLU A 119 -16.20 21.84 -9.06
C GLU A 119 -14.96 21.21 -8.40
N PHE A 120 -14.97 19.91 -8.11
CA PHE A 120 -13.81 19.18 -7.57
C PHE A 120 -12.71 18.85 -8.61
N MET A 121 -12.90 19.20 -9.89
CA MET A 121 -11.96 18.89 -10.98
C MET A 121 -11.16 20.08 -11.49
N TYR A 122 -11.51 21.32 -11.11
CA TYR A 122 -10.71 22.51 -11.48
C TYR A 122 -9.41 22.55 -10.68
N SER A 123 -8.32 23.03 -11.29
CA SER A 123 -6.98 23.07 -10.67
C SER A 123 -6.94 23.79 -9.30
N GLN A 124 -7.86 24.73 -9.09
CA GLN A 124 -7.96 25.52 -7.85
C GLN A 124 -8.61 24.73 -6.70
N THR A 125 -9.52 23.82 -7.02
CA THR A 125 -10.39 23.04 -6.11
C THR A 125 -10.16 21.54 -6.19
N GLN A 126 -9.15 21.10 -6.97
CA GLN A 126 -8.81 19.70 -7.19
C GLN A 126 -8.44 19.00 -5.88
N SER A 127 -9.22 17.97 -5.55
CA SER A 127 -9.00 17.06 -4.43
C SER A 127 -7.89 16.06 -4.74
N TYR A 128 -6.97 15.85 -3.80
CA TYR A 128 -5.98 14.77 -3.87
C TYR A 128 -6.37 13.53 -3.04
N LYS A 129 -7.62 13.46 -2.54
CA LYS A 129 -8.07 12.39 -1.64
C LYS A 129 -7.78 11.00 -2.19
N ASN A 130 -8.18 10.73 -3.44
CA ASN A 130 -7.95 9.43 -4.08
C ASN A 130 -6.47 9.03 -4.21
N ILE A 131 -5.59 10.00 -4.46
CA ILE A 131 -4.14 9.75 -4.58
C ILE A 131 -3.53 9.51 -3.21
N SER A 132 -3.97 10.27 -2.20
CA SER A 132 -3.55 10.12 -0.81
C SER A 132 -3.94 8.75 -0.25
N ASP A 133 -5.21 8.36 -0.39
CA ASP A 133 -5.75 7.07 0.06
C ASP A 133 -4.99 5.90 -0.59
N SER A 134 -4.73 6.01 -1.90
CA SER A 134 -4.01 4.99 -2.67
C SER A 134 -2.54 4.91 -2.22
N SER A 135 -1.86 6.05 -2.09
CA SER A 135 -0.47 6.14 -1.63
C SER A 135 -0.29 5.56 -0.23
N PHE A 136 -1.18 5.89 0.69
CA PHE A 136 -1.18 5.33 2.04
C PHE A 136 -1.30 3.80 2.02
N ASN A 137 -2.25 3.26 1.24
CA ASN A 137 -2.41 1.81 1.13
C ASN A 137 -1.19 1.13 0.47
N TYR A 138 -0.55 1.77 -0.52
CA TYR A 138 0.71 1.28 -1.09
C TYR A 138 1.83 1.28 -0.06
N PHE A 139 2.00 2.38 0.69
CA PHE A 139 3.01 2.49 1.72
C PHE A 139 2.79 1.47 2.85
N LYS A 140 1.56 1.32 3.33
CA LYS A 140 1.18 0.30 4.32
C LYS A 140 1.58 -1.09 3.85
N ASN A 141 1.20 -1.46 2.63
CA ASN A 141 1.54 -2.77 2.07
C ASN A 141 3.05 -2.96 1.90
N LEU A 142 3.77 -1.90 1.54
CA LEU A 142 5.24 -1.92 1.46
C LEU A 142 5.86 -2.19 2.83
N MET A 143 5.40 -1.51 3.88
CA MET A 143 5.89 -1.70 5.26
C MET A 143 5.62 -3.11 5.77
N ILE A 144 4.43 -3.66 5.52
CA ILE A 144 4.09 -5.04 5.89
C ILE A 144 5.02 -6.02 5.18
N ASN A 145 5.17 -5.88 3.86
CA ASN A 145 6.05 -6.77 3.08
C ASN A 145 7.51 -6.65 3.51
N LEU A 146 8.00 -5.44 3.81
CA LEU A 146 9.36 -5.21 4.29
C LEU A 146 9.58 -5.90 5.66
N THR A 147 8.61 -5.79 6.57
CA THR A 147 8.63 -6.49 7.86
C THR A 147 8.70 -8.01 7.68
N ILE A 148 7.93 -8.56 6.75
CA ILE A 148 7.93 -10.00 6.43
C ILE A 148 9.26 -10.42 5.81
N ILE A 149 9.86 -9.62 4.93
CA ILE A 149 11.16 -9.95 4.33
C ILE A 149 12.26 -10.02 5.39
N LEU A 150 12.26 -9.07 6.32
CA LEU A 150 13.26 -9.03 7.39
C LEU A 150 13.04 -10.14 8.43
N PHE A 151 11.79 -10.38 8.84
CA PHE A 151 11.45 -11.23 9.99
C PHE A 151 10.58 -12.44 9.63
N GLY A 152 10.65 -12.95 8.39
CA GLY A 152 9.74 -13.96 7.84
C GLY A 152 9.47 -15.16 8.76
N PRO A 153 10.49 -15.90 9.22
CA PRO A 153 10.30 -17.04 10.11
C PRO A 153 9.62 -16.67 11.44
N ILE A 154 9.98 -15.52 12.01
CA ILE A 154 9.40 -15.04 13.28
C ILE A 154 7.91 -14.75 13.10
N VAL A 155 7.54 -14.10 11.98
CA VAL A 155 6.15 -13.80 11.64
C VAL A 155 5.32 -15.06 11.45
N LEU A 156 5.87 -16.10 10.81
CA LEU A 156 5.18 -17.39 10.68
C LEU A 156 4.94 -18.06 12.04
N CYS A 157 5.99 -18.17 12.86
CA CYS A 157 5.88 -18.73 14.20
C CYS A 157 4.84 -17.98 15.05
N TYR A 158 4.78 -16.67 14.93
CA TYR A 158 3.79 -15.84 15.63
C TYR A 158 2.35 -16.18 15.21
N PHE A 159 2.08 -16.30 13.91
CA PHE A 159 0.74 -16.63 13.42
C PHE A 159 0.33 -18.07 13.79
N ASP A 160 1.25 -19.03 13.72
CA ASP A 160 0.98 -20.40 14.14
C ASP A 160 0.68 -20.47 15.65
N ALA A 161 1.43 -19.73 16.46
CA ALA A 161 1.18 -19.63 17.90
C ALA A 161 -0.20 -19.01 18.20
N GLN A 162 -0.58 -17.93 17.52
CA GLN A 162 -1.92 -17.33 17.68
C GLN A 162 -3.03 -18.31 17.33
N LYS A 163 -2.88 -19.07 16.24
CA LYS A 163 -3.84 -20.08 15.82
C LYS A 163 -4.00 -21.18 16.88
N MET A 164 -2.89 -21.66 17.44
CA MET A 164 -2.90 -22.66 18.50
C MET A 164 -3.61 -22.15 19.77
N ILE A 165 -3.31 -20.92 20.20
CA ILE A 165 -3.95 -20.30 21.38
C ILE A 165 -5.46 -20.14 21.17
N PHE A 166 -5.88 -19.75 19.97
CA PHE A 166 -7.30 -19.61 19.64
C PHE A 166 -8.04 -20.95 19.74
N MET A 167 -7.45 -22.04 19.24
CA MET A 167 -8.02 -23.39 19.36
C MET A 167 -8.18 -23.81 20.82
N LEU A 168 -7.13 -23.64 21.64
CA LEU A 168 -7.17 -23.97 23.07
C LEU A 168 -8.21 -23.17 23.87
N ARG A 169 -8.49 -21.92 23.46
CA ARG A 169 -9.53 -21.09 24.09
C ARG A 169 -10.93 -21.57 23.71
N ARG A 170 -11.12 -22.04 22.48
CA ARG A 170 -12.43 -22.54 22.00
C ARG A 170 -12.85 -23.78 22.77
N ASP A 171 -11.94 -24.72 22.99
CA ASP A 171 -12.22 -25.98 23.70
C ASP A 171 -12.54 -25.81 25.19
N LYS A 172 -12.38 -24.60 25.77
CA LYS A 172 -12.75 -24.28 27.16
C LYS A 172 -14.16 -23.70 27.31
N HIS A 173 -14.82 -23.38 26.20
CA HIS A 173 -16.15 -22.76 26.19
C HIS A 173 -17.25 -23.69 25.64
N ASP A 174 -16.90 -24.93 25.30
CA ASP A 174 -17.80 -26.06 25.06
C ASP A 174 -17.79 -27.00 26.28
#